data_AF-A0A834DFQ0-F1
#
_entry.id   AF-A0A834DFQ0-F1
#
_cell.length_a   1.000
_cell.length_b   1.000
_cell.length_c   1.000
_cell.angle_alpha   90.00
_cell.angle_beta   90.00
_cell.angle_gamma   90.00
#
_symmetry.space_group_name_H-M   'P 1'
#
loop_
_entity.id
_entity.type
_entity.pdbx_description
1 polymer ?
#
loop_
_entity_poly.entity_id
_entity_poly.type
_entity_poly.pdbx_seq_one_letter_code
_entity_poly.pdbx_strand_id
1 'polypeptide(L)'
;MLLNNEWVKNDIREEIKRFLETNENELTTTQNLWDTAKAVLRGKFIAIQAHLKKLETLQTNNLTLRLQELKEQQQRQPRAGRRKEITNIRAELNDIKTKSTILRINESKSWLFEKINKIDKPLSRLIKKKIKKTQINTIRNERGEITTDTTEIQRIVRNYYKELYAKKFENLGEMDKFLEKYNLPKLNGKEAESLNRPVTTKEIEAVIKKTPNTQKPWTRWFHRILQSI
;
A
#
# COMPACT_ATOMS: atom_id res chain seq x y z
N MET A 1 15.37 6.59 3.41
CA MET A 1 14.84 7.29 4.61
C MET A 1 16.06 7.71 5.43
N LEU A 2 16.67 8.85 5.09
CA LEU A 2 17.92 9.34 5.70
C LEU A 2 17.80 9.50 7.22
N LEU A 3 16.61 9.90 7.67
CA LEU A 3 16.26 10.09 9.08
C LEU A 3 16.05 8.78 9.86
N ASN A 4 16.27 7.60 9.27
CA ASN A 4 16.29 6.36 10.05
C ASN A 4 17.65 6.10 10.72
N ASN A 5 18.71 6.78 10.26
CA ASN A 5 20.04 6.66 10.83
C ASN A 5 20.19 7.64 12.00
N GLU A 6 20.48 7.12 13.20
CA GLU A 6 20.54 7.91 14.43
C GLU A 6 21.64 8.99 14.39
N TRP A 7 22.77 8.70 13.74
CA TRP A 7 23.83 9.68 13.54
C TRP A 7 23.34 10.87 12.69
N VAL A 8 22.61 10.59 11.60
CA VAL A 8 22.04 11.65 10.75
C VAL A 8 21.05 12.50 11.52
N LYS A 9 20.20 11.89 12.37
CA LYS A 9 19.26 12.65 13.20
C LYS A 9 19.97 13.60 14.16
N ASN A 10 21.02 13.11 14.82
CA ASN A 10 21.77 13.92 15.78
C ASN A 10 22.52 15.06 15.08
N ASP A 11 23.18 14.78 13.96
CA ASP A 11 23.90 15.81 13.19
C ASP A 11 22.95 16.92 12.68
N ILE A 12 21.77 16.55 12.16
CA ILE A 12 20.75 17.53 11.75
C ILE A 12 20.20 18.31 12.95
N ARG A 13 19.98 17.67 14.10
CA ARG A 13 19.50 18.35 15.30
C ARG A 13 20.49 19.41 15.78
N GLU A 14 21.78 19.09 15.78
CA GLU A 14 22.83 20.03 16.14
C GLU A 14 22.98 21.16 15.12
N GLU A 15 22.80 20.87 13.83
CA GLU A 15 22.78 21.90 12.78
C GLU A 15 21.63 22.90 12.98
N ILE A 16 20.43 22.41 13.32
CA ILE A 16 19.26 23.27 13.60
C ILE A 16 19.54 24.16 14.81
N LYS A 17 20.09 23.62 15.90
CA LYS A 17 20.43 24.41 17.10
C LYS A 17 21.41 25.54 16.77
N ARG A 18 22.53 25.21 16.10
CA ARG A 18 23.54 26.22 15.70
C ARG A 18 22.93 27.30 14.80
N PHE A 19 22.06 26.90 13.87
CA PHE A 19 21.38 27.84 12.99
C PHE A 19 20.50 28.82 13.79
N LEU A 20 19.68 28.32 14.72
CA LEU A 20 18.80 29.16 15.54
C LEU A 20 19.60 30.10 16.44
N GLU A 21 20.62 29.58 17.14
CA GLU A 21 21.51 30.38 18.01
C GLU A 21 22.16 31.57 17.29
N THR A 22 22.41 31.44 15.98
CA THR A 22 23.14 32.47 15.21
C THR A 22 22.20 33.45 14.48
N ASN A 23 20.96 33.05 14.20
CA ASN A 23 20.07 33.79 13.27
C ASN A 23 18.73 34.24 13.90
N GLU A 24 18.40 33.75 15.10
CA GLU A 24 17.21 34.18 15.85
C GLU A 24 17.49 35.52 16.55
N ASN A 25 17.07 36.61 15.92
CA ASN A 25 17.30 37.99 16.37
C ASN A 25 15.98 38.77 16.30
N GLU A 26 15.81 39.80 17.13
CA GLU A 26 14.58 40.63 17.16
C GLU A 26 14.27 41.32 15.81
N LEU A 27 15.29 41.51 14.96
CA LEU A 27 15.16 42.13 13.64
C LEU A 27 14.80 41.14 12.52
N THR A 28 14.88 39.83 12.78
CA THR A 28 14.70 38.80 11.75
C THR A 28 13.23 38.38 11.66
N THR A 29 12.57 38.67 10.54
CA THR A 29 11.22 38.17 10.28
C THR A 29 11.18 36.64 10.31
N THR A 30 10.18 36.05 10.96
CA THR A 30 9.98 34.59 11.04
C THR A 30 10.01 33.91 9.66
N GLN A 31 9.48 34.58 8.63
CA GLN A 31 9.52 34.11 7.25
C GLN A 31 10.96 33.95 6.73
N ASN A 32 11.81 34.96 6.92
CA ASN A 32 13.22 34.94 6.48
C ASN A 32 14.01 33.89 7.25
N LEU A 33 13.76 33.76 8.56
CA LEU A 33 14.38 32.72 9.39
C LEU A 33 14.04 31.33 8.86
N TRP A 34 12.76 31.07 8.56
CA TRP A 34 12.29 29.79 8.04
C TRP A 34 12.83 29.47 6.63
N ASP A 35 12.82 30.45 5.72
CA ASP A 35 13.34 30.27 4.37
C ASP A 35 14.85 30.00 4.37
N THR A 36 15.59 30.69 5.23
CA THR A 36 17.04 30.48 5.40
C THR A 36 17.33 29.12 6.04
N ALA A 37 16.59 28.75 7.09
CA ALA A 37 16.71 27.43 7.73
C ALA A 37 16.52 26.29 6.73
N LYS A 38 15.47 26.38 5.89
CA LYS A 38 15.21 25.39 4.84
C LYS A 38 16.38 25.28 3.85
N ALA A 39 16.96 26.41 3.43
CA ALA A 39 18.09 26.41 2.50
C ALA A 39 19.34 25.75 3.11
N VAL A 40 19.68 26.11 4.35
CA VAL A 40 20.81 25.53 5.10
C VAL A 40 20.62 24.03 5.27
N LEU A 41 19.47 23.60 5.79
CA LEU A 41 19.17 22.18 6.00
C LEU A 41 19.17 21.39 4.69
N ARG A 42 18.65 21.97 3.61
CA ARG A 42 18.72 21.34 2.28
C ARG A 42 20.17 21.11 1.84
N GLY A 43 21.04 22.11 2.02
CA GLY A 43 22.47 21.98 1.74
C GLY A 43 23.12 20.86 2.57
N LYS A 44 22.82 20.81 3.87
CA LYS A 44 23.30 19.76 4.78
C LYS A 44 22.85 18.37 4.36
N PHE A 45 21.56 18.19 4.01
CA PHE A 45 21.04 16.91 3.53
C PHE A 45 21.71 16.46 2.22
N ILE A 46 21.97 17.38 1.29
CA ILE A 46 22.69 17.08 0.04
C ILE A 46 24.11 16.58 0.35
N ALA A 47 24.83 17.25 1.26
CA ALA A 47 26.18 16.87 1.65
C ALA A 47 26.21 15.47 2.31
N ILE A 48 25.30 15.21 3.25
CA ILE A 48 25.17 13.90 3.92
C ILE A 48 24.86 12.81 2.90
N GLN A 49 23.93 13.06 1.98
CA GLN A 49 23.55 12.09 0.95
C GLN A 49 24.72 11.78 0.00
N ALA A 50 25.49 12.80 -0.40
CA ALA A 50 26.69 12.62 -1.21
C ALA A 50 27.75 11.78 -0.48
N HIS A 51 27.97 12.05 0.81
CA HIS A 51 28.89 11.28 1.65
C HIS A 51 28.47 9.82 1.77
N LEU A 52 27.20 9.55 2.10
CA LEU A 52 26.68 8.18 2.22
C LEU A 52 26.78 7.41 0.90
N LYS A 53 26.47 8.06 -0.23
CA LYS A 53 26.63 7.47 -1.55
C LYS A 53 28.08 7.10 -1.85
N LYS A 54 29.03 7.95 -1.43
CA LYS A 54 30.47 7.68 -1.57
C LYS A 54 30.88 6.47 -0.73
N LEU A 55 30.42 6.37 0.52
CA LEU A 55 30.67 5.21 1.38
C LEU A 55 30.10 3.91 0.82
N GLU A 56 28.84 3.91 0.38
CA GLU A 56 28.21 2.74 -0.24
C GLU A 56 28.96 2.29 -1.49
N THR A 57 29.43 3.24 -2.31
CA THR A 57 30.24 2.95 -3.50
C THR A 57 31.56 2.31 -3.12
N LEU A 58 32.26 2.84 -2.12
CA LEU A 58 33.53 2.28 -1.64
C LEU A 58 33.34 0.85 -1.09
N GLN A 59 32.30 0.62 -0.28
CA GLN A 59 31.97 -0.71 0.24
C GLN A 59 31.68 -1.70 -0.89
N THR A 60 30.86 -1.30 -1.87
CA THR A 60 30.51 -2.13 -3.02
C THR A 60 31.75 -2.48 -3.85
N ASN A 61 32.63 -1.51 -4.09
CA ASN A 61 33.86 -1.73 -4.85
C ASN A 61 34.82 -2.68 -4.12
N ASN A 62 35.01 -2.51 -2.81
CA ASN A 62 35.84 -3.39 -1.99
C ASN A 62 35.32 -4.84 -2.03
N LEU A 63 34.02 -5.04 -1.76
CA LEU A 63 33.39 -6.35 -1.82
C LEU A 63 33.49 -6.99 -3.22
N THR A 64 33.40 -6.19 -4.28
CA THR A 64 33.51 -6.67 -5.66
C THR A 64 34.94 -7.12 -5.99
N LEU A 65 35.95 -6.35 -5.60
CA LEU A 65 37.36 -6.71 -5.73
C LEU A 65 37.67 -7.99 -4.95
N ARG A 66 37.25 -8.04 -3.69
CA ARG A 66 37.44 -9.23 -2.83
C ARG A 66 36.77 -10.47 -3.43
N LEU A 67 35.57 -10.32 -3.98
CA LEU A 67 34.85 -11.41 -4.65
C LEU A 67 35.63 -11.92 -5.88
N GLN A 68 36.26 -11.02 -6.65
CA GLN A 68 37.08 -11.39 -7.79
C GLN A 68 38.33 -12.18 -7.37
N GLU A 69 39.08 -11.68 -6.39
CA GLU A 69 40.25 -12.37 -5.83
C GLU A 69 39.92 -13.78 -5.35
N LEU A 70 38.82 -13.93 -4.60
CA LEU A 70 38.39 -15.23 -4.09
C LEU A 70 37.96 -16.19 -5.20
N LYS A 71 37.37 -15.69 -6.29
CA LYS A 71 37.02 -16.53 -7.46
C LYS A 71 38.27 -17.04 -8.15
N GLU A 72 39.27 -16.19 -8.37
CA GLU A 72 40.54 -16.58 -8.99
C GLU A 72 41.28 -17.62 -8.13
N GLN A 73 41.36 -17.41 -6.82
CA GLN A 73 41.95 -18.39 -5.90
C GLN A 73 41.16 -19.71 -5.86
N GLN A 74 39.83 -19.65 -5.95
CA GLN A 74 38.97 -20.83 -5.99
C GLN A 74 39.17 -21.64 -7.27
N GLN A 75 39.42 -20.99 -8.41
CA GLN A 75 39.71 -21.65 -9.67
C GLN A 75 41.08 -22.35 -9.64
N ARG A 76 42.09 -21.72 -9.03
CA ARG A 76 43.43 -22.30 -8.88
C ARG A 76 43.46 -23.46 -7.89
N GLN A 77 42.81 -23.29 -6.74
CA GLN A 77 42.82 -24.27 -5.64
C GLN A 77 41.44 -24.36 -4.99
N PRO A 78 40.58 -25.29 -5.41
CA PRO A 78 39.24 -25.39 -4.87
C PRO A 78 39.21 -25.70 -3.36
N ARG A 79 38.60 -24.82 -2.54
CA ARG A 79 38.43 -25.03 -1.09
C ARG A 79 36.99 -24.78 -0.65
N ALA A 80 36.45 -25.64 0.21
CA ALA A 80 35.06 -25.51 0.70
C ALA A 80 34.85 -24.21 1.51
N GLY A 81 35.81 -23.84 2.39
CA GLY A 81 35.75 -22.60 3.16
C GLY A 81 35.65 -21.35 2.28
N ARG A 82 36.41 -21.31 1.18
CA ARG A 82 36.40 -20.19 0.23
C ARG A 82 35.07 -20.08 -0.52
N ARG A 83 34.44 -21.21 -0.87
CA ARG A 83 33.08 -21.22 -1.44
C ARG A 83 32.06 -20.58 -0.50
N LYS A 84 32.17 -20.83 0.80
CA LYS A 84 31.30 -20.21 1.82
C LYS A 84 31.51 -18.70 1.88
N GLU A 85 32.76 -18.23 1.86
CA GLU A 85 33.10 -16.79 1.84
C GLU A 85 32.56 -16.10 0.57
N ILE A 86 32.72 -16.71 -0.60
CA ILE A 86 32.15 -16.21 -1.88
C ILE A 86 30.62 -16.07 -1.79
N THR A 87 29.94 -17.06 -1.23
CA THR A 87 28.48 -17.02 -1.05
C THR A 87 28.06 -15.90 -0.10
N ASN A 88 28.79 -15.69 1.00
CA ASN A 88 28.52 -14.61 1.95
C ASN A 88 28.68 -13.23 1.30
N ILE A 89 29.79 -12.99 0.57
CA ILE A 89 30.02 -11.69 -0.11
C ILE A 89 28.96 -11.43 -1.18
N ARG A 90 28.52 -12.46 -1.91
CA ARG A 90 27.42 -12.35 -2.86
C ARG A 90 26.10 -11.96 -2.19
N ALA A 91 25.82 -12.53 -1.01
CA ALA A 91 24.64 -12.17 -0.24
C ALA A 91 24.70 -10.71 0.23
N GLU A 92 25.84 -10.25 0.74
CA GLU A 92 26.03 -8.86 1.18
C GLU A 92 25.87 -7.87 0.02
N LEU A 93 26.46 -8.15 -1.16
CA LEU A 93 26.27 -7.34 -2.36
C LEU A 93 24.80 -7.29 -2.80
N ASN A 94 24.08 -8.40 -2.71
CA ASN A 94 22.65 -8.45 -3.01
C ASN A 94 21.83 -7.63 -2.00
N ASP A 95 22.18 -7.65 -0.72
CA ASP A 95 21.51 -6.85 0.31
C ASP A 95 21.68 -5.35 0.06
N ILE A 96 22.90 -4.90 -0.27
CA ILE A 96 23.18 -3.51 -0.64
C ILE A 96 22.35 -3.11 -1.86
N LYS A 97 22.33 -3.95 -2.91
CA LYS A 97 21.55 -3.71 -4.13
C LYS A 97 20.05 -3.66 -3.86
N THR A 98 19.56 -4.53 -2.97
CA THR A 98 18.15 -4.59 -2.58
C THR A 98 17.74 -3.32 -1.84
N LYS A 99 18.54 -2.85 -0.87
CA LYS A 99 18.32 -1.57 -0.18
C LYS A 99 18.26 -0.39 -1.16
N SER A 100 19.19 -0.31 -2.11
CA SER A 100 19.20 0.72 -3.16
C SER A 100 17.95 0.65 -4.06
N THR A 101 17.50 -0.55 -4.41
CA THR A 101 16.29 -0.76 -5.21
C THR A 101 15.03 -0.29 -4.47
N ILE A 102 14.91 -0.60 -3.17
CA ILE A 102 13.80 -0.14 -2.33
C ILE A 102 13.77 1.39 -2.26
N LEU A 103 14.93 2.04 -2.11
CA LEU A 103 15.01 3.51 -2.12
C LEU A 103 14.50 4.10 -3.44
N ARG A 104 14.94 3.60 -4.59
CA ARG A 104 14.44 4.04 -5.92
C ARG A 104 12.94 3.84 -6.09
N ILE A 105 12.40 2.73 -5.57
CA ILE A 105 10.95 2.48 -5.57
C ILE A 105 10.23 3.54 -4.74
N ASN A 106 10.75 3.86 -3.55
CA ASN A 106 10.15 4.86 -2.67
C ASN A 106 10.25 6.27 -3.24
N GLU A 107 11.35 6.65 -3.88
CA GLU A 107 11.49 7.91 -4.60
C GLU A 107 10.46 8.01 -5.74
N SER A 108 10.30 6.94 -6.52
CA SER A 108 9.30 6.88 -7.58
C SER A 108 7.87 6.99 -7.05
N LYS A 109 7.58 6.40 -5.88
CA LYS A 109 6.30 6.56 -5.18
C LYS A 109 6.10 8.00 -4.71
N SER A 110 7.10 8.60 -4.07
CA SER A 110 7.04 10.00 -3.61
C SER A 110 6.78 10.96 -4.77
N TRP A 111 7.51 10.79 -5.87
CA TRP A 111 7.29 11.53 -7.11
C TRP A 111 5.84 11.39 -7.61
N LEU A 112 5.28 10.18 -7.56
CA LEU A 112 3.88 9.95 -7.92
C LEU A 112 2.94 10.70 -6.96
N PHE A 113 3.16 10.64 -5.65
CA PHE A 113 2.34 11.33 -4.65
C PHE A 113 2.37 12.86 -4.77
N GLU A 114 3.54 13.45 -5.01
CA GLU A 114 3.66 14.89 -5.26
C GLU A 114 2.89 15.33 -6.52
N LYS A 115 2.79 14.46 -7.52
CA LYS A 115 2.05 14.73 -8.77
C LYS A 115 0.57 14.33 -8.69
N ILE A 116 0.14 13.50 -7.72
CA ILE A 116 -1.25 12.99 -7.61
C ILE A 116 -2.29 14.09 -7.35
N ASN A 117 -1.92 15.21 -6.72
CA ASN A 117 -2.84 16.34 -6.54
C ASN A 117 -3.22 17.04 -7.86
N LYS A 118 -2.50 16.74 -8.95
CA LYS A 118 -2.96 17.00 -10.31
C LYS A 118 -3.59 15.69 -10.77
N ILE A 119 -4.85 15.70 -11.21
CA ILE A 119 -5.51 14.52 -11.78
C ILE A 119 -4.82 14.21 -13.11
N ASP A 120 -3.65 13.56 -13.03
CA ASP A 120 -2.67 13.62 -14.10
C ASP A 120 -2.76 12.38 -15.00
N LYS A 121 -2.23 12.49 -16.23
CA LYS A 121 -2.20 11.40 -17.25
C LYS A 121 -1.69 10.03 -16.71
N PRO A 122 -0.73 9.96 -15.77
CA PRO A 122 -0.29 8.69 -15.18
C PRO A 122 -1.39 7.95 -14.41
N LEU A 123 -2.20 8.64 -13.61
CA LEU A 123 -3.28 8.00 -12.83
C LEU A 123 -4.37 7.47 -13.76
N SER A 124 -4.75 8.24 -14.77
CA SER A 124 -5.71 7.78 -15.78
C SER A 124 -5.19 6.58 -16.58
N ARG A 125 -3.88 6.53 -16.90
CA ARG A 125 -3.24 5.35 -17.52
C ARG A 125 -3.29 4.12 -16.61
N LEU A 126 -3.00 4.27 -15.30
CA LEU A 126 -3.06 3.17 -14.34
C LEU A 126 -4.48 2.62 -14.20
N ILE A 127 -5.47 3.51 -14.06
CA ILE A 127 -6.89 3.13 -13.99
C ILE A 127 -7.32 2.44 -15.29
N LYS A 128 -7.00 3.00 -16.47
CA LYS A 128 -7.28 2.37 -17.77
C LYS A 128 -6.64 0.99 -17.90
N LYS A 129 -5.38 0.82 -17.45
CA LYS A 129 -4.68 -0.48 -17.47
C LYS A 129 -5.35 -1.50 -16.54
N LYS A 130 -5.83 -1.06 -15.37
CA LYS A 130 -6.57 -1.92 -14.44
C LYS A 130 -7.91 -2.33 -15.03
N ILE A 131 -8.69 -1.38 -15.55
CA ILE A 131 -9.98 -1.63 -16.22
C ILE A 131 -9.80 -2.62 -17.37
N LYS A 132 -8.84 -2.38 -18.28
CA LYS A 132 -8.55 -3.29 -19.40
C LYS A 132 -8.21 -4.72 -18.97
N LYS A 133 -7.57 -4.91 -17.81
CA LYS A 133 -7.24 -6.25 -17.29
C LYS A 133 -8.44 -6.97 -16.68
N THR A 134 -9.36 -6.22 -16.07
CA THR A 134 -10.54 -6.79 -15.38
C THR A 134 -11.77 -6.86 -16.26
N GLN A 135 -11.76 -6.18 -17.41
CA GLN A 135 -12.89 -6.14 -18.33
C GLN A 135 -13.00 -7.48 -19.08
N ILE A 136 -14.19 -8.09 -19.00
CA ILE A 136 -14.53 -9.27 -19.79
C ILE A 136 -14.91 -8.78 -21.19
N ASN A 137 -13.99 -8.91 -22.14
CA ASN A 137 -14.20 -8.52 -23.54
C ASN A 137 -14.74 -9.66 -24.40
N THR A 138 -14.61 -10.91 -23.93
CA THR A 138 -15.07 -12.11 -24.62
C THR A 138 -15.62 -13.11 -23.62
N ILE A 139 -16.68 -13.81 -24.00
CA ILE A 139 -17.23 -14.94 -23.24
C ILE A 139 -17.63 -16.05 -24.22
N ARG A 140 -17.57 -17.30 -23.75
CA ARG A 140 -18.03 -18.46 -24.52
C ARG A 140 -19.53 -18.66 -24.27
N ASN A 141 -20.31 -18.82 -25.33
CA ASN A 141 -21.73 -19.13 -25.25
C ASN A 141 -21.98 -20.63 -24.99
N GLU A 142 -23.23 -21.01 -24.75
CA GLU A 142 -23.65 -22.41 -24.53
C GLU A 142 -23.34 -23.34 -25.72
N ARG A 143 -23.26 -22.79 -26.94
CA ARG A 143 -22.92 -23.52 -28.17
C ARG A 143 -21.40 -23.70 -28.36
N GLY A 144 -20.58 -23.15 -27.47
CA GLY A 144 -19.13 -23.23 -27.53
C GLY A 144 -18.44 -22.13 -28.34
N GLU A 145 -19.21 -21.21 -28.94
CA GLU A 145 -18.69 -20.10 -29.74
C GLU A 145 -18.28 -18.93 -28.84
N ILE A 146 -17.23 -18.20 -29.23
CA ILE A 146 -16.73 -17.03 -28.49
C ILE A 146 -17.39 -15.79 -29.05
N THR A 147 -18.14 -15.06 -28.22
CA THR A 147 -18.73 -13.78 -28.60
C THR A 147 -17.97 -12.61 -27.98
N THR A 148 -17.87 -11.52 -28.73
CA THR A 148 -17.33 -10.22 -28.31
C THR A 148 -18.43 -9.17 -28.12
N ASP A 149 -19.68 -9.48 -28.50
CA ASP A 149 -20.77 -8.53 -28.41
C ASP A 149 -21.17 -8.27 -26.95
N THR A 150 -21.23 -6.98 -26.59
CA THR A 150 -21.49 -6.55 -25.22
C THR A 150 -22.89 -6.94 -24.73
N THR A 151 -23.91 -6.91 -25.61
CA THR A 151 -25.29 -7.25 -25.20
C THR A 151 -25.42 -8.75 -24.96
N GLU A 152 -24.77 -9.55 -25.81
CA GLU A 152 -24.74 -11.00 -25.66
C GLU A 152 -23.93 -11.44 -24.44
N ILE A 153 -22.77 -10.81 -24.16
CA ILE A 153 -22.01 -11.07 -22.93
C ILE A 153 -22.87 -10.79 -21.68
N GLN A 154 -23.58 -9.66 -21.66
CA GLN A 154 -24.48 -9.32 -20.55
C GLN A 154 -25.62 -10.34 -20.41
N ARG A 155 -26.22 -10.78 -21.53
CA ARG A 155 -27.27 -11.81 -21.53
C ARG A 155 -26.78 -13.13 -20.96
N ILE A 156 -25.60 -13.60 -21.39
CA ILE A 156 -25.00 -14.84 -20.92
C ILE A 156 -24.71 -14.78 -19.43
N VAL A 157 -24.06 -13.72 -18.95
CA VAL A 157 -23.77 -13.55 -17.51
C VAL A 157 -25.06 -13.49 -16.69
N ARG A 158 -26.07 -12.76 -17.17
CA ARG A 158 -27.37 -12.66 -16.51
C ARG A 158 -28.07 -14.02 -16.42
N ASN A 159 -28.12 -14.77 -17.51
CA ASN A 159 -28.76 -16.08 -17.56
C ASN A 159 -28.05 -17.08 -16.65
N TYR A 160 -26.72 -17.11 -16.67
CA TYR A 160 -25.93 -17.96 -15.77
C TYR A 160 -26.29 -17.75 -14.30
N TYR A 161 -26.28 -16.50 -13.82
CA TYR A 161 -26.65 -16.23 -12.42
C TYR A 161 -28.13 -16.49 -12.15
N LYS A 162 -29.00 -16.24 -13.13
CA LYS A 162 -30.43 -16.56 -13.02
C LYS A 162 -30.63 -18.05 -12.79
N GLU A 163 -29.97 -18.91 -13.55
CA GLU A 163 -30.03 -20.37 -13.38
C GLU A 163 -29.39 -20.84 -12.09
N LEU A 164 -28.21 -20.28 -11.76
CA LEU A 164 -27.49 -20.58 -10.52
C LEU A 164 -28.37 -20.38 -9.28
N TYR A 165 -29.16 -19.30 -9.25
CA TYR A 165 -30.05 -18.98 -8.14
C TYR A 165 -31.49 -19.48 -8.33
N ALA A 166 -31.90 -19.90 -9.53
CA ALA A 166 -33.20 -20.53 -9.76
C ALA A 166 -33.26 -21.95 -9.19
N LYS A 167 -32.11 -22.63 -9.08
CA LYS A 167 -32.00 -23.94 -8.45
C LYS A 167 -32.27 -23.82 -6.95
N LYS A 168 -33.52 -24.01 -6.54
CA LYS A 168 -33.88 -24.20 -5.13
C LYS A 168 -33.26 -25.50 -4.64
N PHE A 169 -32.60 -25.48 -3.49
CA PHE A 169 -32.12 -26.68 -2.83
C PHE A 169 -33.32 -27.58 -2.51
N GLU A 170 -33.40 -28.76 -3.13
CA GLU A 170 -34.44 -29.76 -2.84
C GLU A 170 -34.26 -30.38 -1.44
N ASN A 171 -33.06 -30.27 -0.86
CA ASN A 171 -32.68 -30.86 0.42
C ASN A 171 -32.92 -29.92 1.61
N LEU A 172 -34.09 -29.29 1.71
CA LEU A 172 -34.50 -28.52 2.90
C LEU A 172 -34.31 -29.36 4.19
N GLY A 173 -34.65 -30.66 4.14
CA GLY A 173 -34.50 -31.56 5.27
C GLY A 173 -33.05 -31.89 5.68
N GLU A 174 -32.07 -31.84 4.76
CA GLU A 174 -30.66 -31.99 5.16
C GLU A 174 -30.10 -30.70 5.75
N MET A 175 -30.58 -29.54 5.26
CA MET A 175 -30.24 -28.24 5.85
C MET A 175 -30.80 -28.13 7.26
N ASP A 176 -32.05 -28.56 7.49
CA ASP A 176 -32.65 -28.58 8.83
C ASP A 176 -31.87 -29.51 9.77
N LYS A 177 -31.54 -30.74 9.34
CA LYS A 177 -30.68 -31.67 10.12
C LYS A 177 -29.29 -31.09 10.40
N PHE A 178 -28.69 -30.38 9.44
CA PHE A 178 -27.40 -29.72 9.62
C PHE A 178 -27.49 -28.59 10.64
N LEU A 179 -28.54 -27.78 10.58
CA LEU A 179 -28.76 -26.68 11.51
C LEU A 179 -29.11 -27.19 12.91
N GLU A 180 -29.83 -28.30 13.04
CA GLU A 180 -30.15 -28.95 14.33
C GLU A 180 -28.92 -29.55 15.02
N LYS A 181 -27.90 -29.97 14.26
CA LYS A 181 -26.63 -30.47 14.82
C LYS A 181 -25.91 -29.41 15.66
N TYR A 182 -26.07 -28.14 15.29
CA TYR A 182 -25.53 -27.03 16.05
C TYR A 182 -26.68 -26.51 16.93
N ASN A 183 -26.55 -26.57 18.26
CA ASN A 183 -27.55 -26.03 19.20
C ASN A 183 -27.63 -24.50 19.10
N LEU A 184 -28.12 -23.99 17.97
CA LEU A 184 -28.20 -22.57 17.69
C LEU A 184 -29.21 -21.95 18.66
N PRO A 185 -28.86 -20.84 19.33
CA PRO A 185 -29.79 -20.16 20.23
C PRO A 185 -31.03 -19.74 19.43
N LYS A 186 -32.18 -20.29 19.81
CA LYS A 186 -33.48 -19.89 19.26
C LYS A 186 -33.88 -18.57 19.90
N LEU A 187 -34.17 -17.57 19.09
CA LEU A 187 -34.67 -16.28 19.56
C LEU A 187 -35.97 -16.49 20.34
N ASN A 188 -36.11 -15.82 21.48
CA ASN A 188 -37.38 -15.80 22.18
C ASN A 188 -38.40 -14.93 21.42
N GLY A 189 -39.70 -15.14 21.64
CA GLY A 189 -40.75 -14.44 20.88
C GLY A 189 -40.62 -12.91 20.94
N LYS A 190 -40.18 -12.37 22.09
CA LYS A 190 -39.98 -10.92 22.28
C LYS A 190 -38.77 -10.38 21.52
N GLU A 191 -37.69 -11.15 21.42
CA GLU A 191 -36.51 -10.81 20.63
C GLU A 191 -36.82 -10.85 19.13
N ALA A 192 -37.59 -11.85 18.68
CA ALA A 192 -38.02 -11.94 17.30
C ALA A 192 -38.94 -10.76 16.92
N GLU A 193 -39.92 -10.41 17.77
CA GLU A 193 -40.75 -9.22 17.58
C GLU A 193 -39.92 -7.93 17.61
N SER A 194 -38.93 -7.83 18.50
CA SER A 194 -38.03 -6.68 18.55
C SER A 194 -37.13 -6.57 17.32
N LEU A 195 -36.76 -7.67 16.66
CA LEU A 195 -35.95 -7.67 15.43
C LEU A 195 -36.81 -7.41 14.19
N ASN A 196 -38.07 -7.84 14.19
CA ASN A 196 -39.01 -7.62 13.09
C ASN A 196 -39.68 -6.23 13.12
N ARG A 197 -39.49 -5.47 14.20
CA ARG A 197 -40.02 -4.10 14.27
C ARG A 197 -39.32 -3.18 13.26
N PRO A 198 -40.03 -2.18 12.71
CA PRO A 198 -39.41 -1.17 11.85
C PRO A 198 -38.27 -0.45 12.57
N VAL A 199 -37.14 -0.26 11.88
CA VAL A 199 -35.99 0.46 12.41
C VAL A 199 -36.36 1.92 12.66
N THR A 200 -36.11 2.41 13.87
CA THR A 200 -36.44 3.80 14.24
C THR A 200 -35.27 4.74 13.96
N THR A 201 -35.54 5.99 13.57
CA THR A 201 -34.52 7.02 13.32
C THR A 201 -33.55 7.23 14.49
N LYS A 202 -34.04 7.14 15.74
CA LYS A 202 -33.22 7.21 16.95
C LYS A 202 -32.16 6.10 17.05
N GLU A 203 -32.48 4.89 16.58
CA GLU A 203 -31.53 3.77 16.57
C GLU A 203 -30.42 4.02 15.55
N ILE A 204 -30.76 4.56 14.38
CA ILE A 204 -29.81 4.93 13.33
C ILE A 204 -28.84 6.02 13.84
N GLU A 205 -29.36 7.06 14.48
CA GLU A 205 -28.52 8.12 15.06
C GLU A 205 -27.55 7.61 16.13
N ALA A 206 -28.03 6.72 17.01
CA ALA A 206 -27.21 6.13 18.05
C ALA A 206 -26.07 5.28 17.48
N VAL A 207 -26.33 4.51 16.40
CA VAL A 207 -25.30 3.72 15.71
C VAL A 207 -24.30 4.64 15.02
N ILE A 208 -24.75 5.69 14.33
CA ILE A 208 -23.87 6.67 13.67
C ILE A 208 -22.92 7.30 14.69
N LYS A 209 -23.42 7.70 15.86
CA LYS A 209 -22.60 8.28 16.95
C LYS A 209 -21.58 7.29 17.53
N LYS A 210 -21.93 6.00 17.61
CA LYS A 210 -21.03 4.95 18.10
C LYS A 210 -20.00 4.49 17.07
N THR A 211 -20.21 4.76 15.78
CA THR A 211 -19.29 4.32 14.73
C THR A 211 -18.06 5.23 14.70
N PRO A 212 -16.82 4.70 14.73
CA PRO A 212 -15.62 5.52 14.66
C PRO A 212 -15.57 6.31 13.34
N ASN A 213 -15.31 7.61 13.45
CA ASN A 213 -15.38 8.62 12.37
C ASN A 213 -14.34 8.43 11.22
N THR A 214 -13.65 7.29 11.20
CA THR A 214 -12.51 6.99 10.32
C THR A 214 -12.85 6.06 9.16
N GLN A 215 -14.06 5.50 9.08
CA GLN A 215 -14.44 4.65 7.93
C GLN A 215 -15.35 5.35 6.90
N LYS A 216 -14.65 5.91 5.91
CA LYS A 216 -14.97 6.06 4.48
C LYS A 216 -16.02 7.12 4.03
N PRO A 217 -15.85 7.71 2.83
CA PRO A 217 -16.61 8.88 2.36
C PRO A 217 -18.12 8.70 2.21
N TRP A 218 -18.59 7.47 2.01
CA TRP A 218 -20.01 7.18 1.80
C TRP A 218 -20.89 7.40 3.04
N THR A 219 -20.33 7.32 4.25
CA THR A 219 -21.07 7.65 5.49
C THR A 219 -21.46 9.13 5.54
N ARG A 220 -20.63 10.02 4.97
CA ARG A 220 -20.97 11.45 4.82
C ARG A 220 -22.07 11.69 3.78
N TRP A 221 -22.12 10.89 2.72
CA TRP A 221 -23.15 11.00 1.68
C TRP A 221 -24.53 10.60 2.23
N PHE A 222 -24.60 9.52 3.00
CA PHE A 222 -25.83 9.11 3.69
C PHE A 222 -26.32 10.14 4.71
N HIS A 223 -25.41 10.76 5.49
CA HIS A 223 -25.79 11.79 6.45
C HIS A 223 -26.41 13.03 5.78
N ARG A 224 -25.93 13.40 4.58
CA ARG A 224 -26.47 14.52 3.81
C ARG A 224 -27.87 14.27 3.26
N ILE A 225 -28.18 13.04 2.86
CA ILE A 225 -29.51 12.66 2.35
C ILE A 225 -30.56 12.71 3.46
N LEU A 226 -30.20 12.27 4.66
CA LEU A 226 -31.12 12.28 5.81
C LEU A 226 -31.43 13.68 6.35
N GLN A 227 -30.62 14.70 6.05
CA GLN A 227 -30.92 16.10 6.40
C GLN A 227 -31.79 16.82 5.34
N SER A 228 -32.01 16.20 4.19
CA SER A 228 -32.78 16.77 3.07
C SER A 228 -34.19 16.17 2.91
N ILE A 229 -34.60 15.30 3.83
CA ILE A 229 -35.95 14.73 3.96
C ILE A 229 -36.52 15.24 5.27
#